data_AF-A0A2N0B5C8-F1
#
_entry.id   AF-A0A2N0B5C8-F1
#
_cell.length_a   1.000
_cell.length_b   1.000
_cell.length_c   1.000
_cell.angle_alpha   90.00
_cell.angle_beta   90.00
_cell.angle_gamma   90.00
#
_symmetry.space_group_name_H-M   'P 1'
#
loop_
_entity.id
_entity.type
_entity.pdbx_description
1 polymer ?
#
loop_
_entity_poly.entity_id
_entity_poly.type
_entity_poly.pdbx_seq_one_letter_code
_entity_poly.pdbx_strand_id
1 'polypeptide(L)'
;VRNMVLQGRIQILKGDINAEKSMRSVAERAARLNVPIRVVYLSNIEDYFSYTPGFRDNLLSLPTDSKGIVLRTMQNGTKEEYGSPDGEKIPVDYPLHYNVQSLENLQEWMLLPGHLHKGILMQFRTPIQKGFSVVKSGPAESLK
;
A
#
# COMPACT_ATOMS: atom_id res chain seq x y z
N VAL A 1 -18.16 -8.85 -9.49
CA VAL A 1 -17.40 -8.17 -10.57
C VAL A 1 -18.25 -7.88 -11.81
N ARG A 2 -18.91 -8.86 -12.45
CA ARG A 2 -19.74 -8.66 -13.67
C ARG A 2 -20.67 -7.44 -13.62
N ASN A 3 -21.45 -7.28 -12.54
CA ASN A 3 -22.37 -6.14 -12.43
C ASN A 3 -21.64 -4.79 -12.33
N MET A 4 -20.45 -4.74 -11.74
CA MET A 4 -19.64 -3.51 -11.71
C MET A 4 -19.19 -3.12 -13.12
N VAL A 5 -18.83 -4.10 -13.97
CA VAL A 5 -18.51 -3.87 -15.37
C VAL A 5 -19.73 -3.33 -16.11
N LEU A 6 -20.87 -4.02 -16.01
CA LEU A 6 -22.10 -3.64 -16.72
C LEU A 6 -22.64 -2.27 -16.30
N GLN A 7 -22.39 -1.86 -15.05
CA GLN A 7 -22.80 -0.55 -14.53
C GLN A 7 -21.72 0.54 -14.70
N GLY A 8 -20.61 0.26 -15.38
CA GLY A 8 -19.54 1.25 -15.59
C GLY A 8 -18.81 1.66 -14.29
N ARG A 9 -18.78 0.81 -13.27
CA ARG A 9 -18.12 1.07 -11.99
C ARG A 9 -16.64 0.67 -11.96
N ILE A 10 -16.12 0.10 -13.06
CA ILE A 10 -14.69 -0.18 -13.22
C ILE A 10 -14.14 0.82 -14.24
N GLN A 11 -13.21 1.65 -13.79
CA GLN A 11 -12.60 2.71 -14.59
C GLN A 11 -11.11 2.43 -14.74
N ILE A 12 -10.62 2.44 -15.98
CA ILE A 12 -9.20 2.21 -16.29
C ILE A 12 -8.57 3.57 -16.56
N LEU A 13 -7.57 3.92 -15.75
CA LEU A 13 -6.87 5.20 -15.85
C LEU A 13 -5.39 4.94 -16.04
N LYS A 14 -4.76 5.64 -16.98
CA LYS A 14 -3.30 5.70 -17.07
C LYS A 14 -2.80 6.58 -15.92
N GLY A 15 -1.86 6.08 -15.12
CA GLY A 15 -1.30 6.82 -14.00
C GLY A 15 0.08 6.34 -13.62
N ASP A 16 0.88 7.27 -13.10
CA ASP A 16 2.10 7.00 -12.37
C ASP A 16 1.84 7.40 -10.91
N ILE A 17 2.13 6.49 -9.98
CA ILE A 17 1.90 6.67 -8.54
C ILE A 17 2.80 7.77 -7.95
N ASN A 18 3.90 8.14 -8.63
CA ASN A 18 4.77 9.24 -8.23
C ASN A 18 4.37 10.58 -8.85
N ALA A 19 3.50 10.57 -9.87
CA ALA A 19 3.11 11.77 -10.59
C ALA A 19 1.82 12.40 -10.02
N GLU A 20 1.61 13.67 -10.36
CA GLU A 20 0.63 14.52 -9.68
C GLU A 20 -0.79 14.50 -10.27
N LYS A 21 -1.05 13.66 -11.28
CA LYS A 21 -2.29 13.74 -12.07
C LYS A 21 -3.33 12.70 -11.65
N SER A 22 -3.10 11.43 -11.98
CA SER A 22 -4.16 10.43 -11.97
C SER A 22 -4.67 10.13 -10.56
N MET A 23 -3.76 9.89 -9.61
CA MET A 23 -4.12 9.59 -8.22
C MET A 23 -4.78 10.78 -7.52
N ARG A 24 -4.23 11.99 -7.66
CA ARG A 24 -4.86 13.21 -7.13
C ARG A 24 -6.26 13.42 -7.72
N SER A 25 -6.46 13.15 -9.02
CA SER A 25 -7.78 13.26 -9.64
C SER A 25 -8.79 12.21 -9.14
N VAL A 26 -8.33 11.06 -8.65
CA VAL A 26 -9.17 10.06 -7.97
C VAL A 26 -9.53 10.55 -6.57
N ALA A 27 -8.53 11.02 -5.81
CA ALA A 27 -8.72 11.59 -4.48
C ALA A 27 -9.74 12.75 -4.47
N GLU A 28 -9.55 13.74 -5.35
CA GLU A 28 -10.43 14.90 -5.47
C GLU A 28 -11.88 14.50 -5.79
N ARG A 29 -12.09 13.55 -6.71
CA ARG A 29 -13.42 13.08 -7.06
C ARG A 29 -14.06 12.28 -5.93
N ALA A 30 -13.29 11.43 -5.26
CA ALA A 30 -13.75 10.68 -4.09
C ALA A 30 -14.19 11.63 -2.97
N ALA A 31 -13.41 12.67 -2.69
CA ALA A 31 -13.74 13.69 -1.70
C ALA A 31 -15.01 14.48 -2.08
N ARG A 32 -15.13 14.93 -3.33
CA ARG A 32 -16.34 15.62 -3.84
C ARG A 32 -17.61 14.78 -3.74
N LEU A 33 -17.49 13.47 -3.90
CA LEU A 33 -18.61 12.53 -3.81
C LEU A 33 -18.85 12.01 -2.39
N ASN A 34 -18.02 12.41 -1.41
CA ASN A 34 -18.03 11.89 -0.06
C ASN A 34 -17.94 10.34 0.00
N VAL A 35 -17.09 9.76 -0.85
CA VAL A 35 -16.86 8.31 -0.93
C VAL A 35 -15.46 8.00 -0.41
N PRO A 36 -15.32 7.19 0.66
CA PRO A 36 -14.01 6.81 1.17
C PRO A 36 -13.33 5.76 0.28
N ILE A 37 -12.02 5.90 0.11
CA ILE A 37 -11.15 4.88 -0.47
C ILE A 37 -10.82 3.86 0.61
N ARG A 38 -11.34 2.63 0.45
CA ARG A 38 -11.16 1.57 1.46
C ARG A 38 -10.05 0.58 1.14
N VAL A 39 -9.61 0.49 -0.11
CA VAL A 39 -8.55 -0.45 -0.50
C VAL A 39 -7.63 0.25 -1.50
N VAL A 40 -6.34 0.32 -1.16
CA VAL A 40 -5.26 0.68 -2.08
C VAL A 40 -4.40 -0.55 -2.28
N TYR A 41 -4.40 -1.10 -3.50
CA TYR A 41 -3.56 -2.24 -3.84
C TYR A 41 -2.33 -1.76 -4.60
N LEU A 42 -1.14 -1.94 -4.01
CA LEU A 42 0.13 -1.47 -4.57
C LEU A 42 0.94 -2.58 -5.24
N SER A 43 0.50 -3.84 -5.17
CA SER A 43 1.35 -4.97 -5.55
C SER A 43 2.73 -4.83 -4.88
N ASN A 44 3.82 -5.02 -5.61
CA ASN A 44 5.19 -4.83 -5.15
C ASN A 44 5.84 -3.52 -5.65
N ILE A 45 5.09 -2.54 -6.18
CA ILE A 45 5.70 -1.36 -6.84
C ILE A 45 6.64 -0.57 -5.92
N GLU A 46 6.39 -0.62 -4.61
CA GLU A 46 7.21 0.01 -3.59
C GLU A 46 8.62 -0.61 -3.42
N ASP A 47 8.91 -1.74 -4.07
CA ASP A 47 10.28 -2.32 -4.12
C ASP A 47 11.22 -1.54 -5.04
N TYR A 48 10.66 -0.71 -5.94
CA TYR A 48 11.42 -0.10 -7.03
C TYR A 48 11.82 1.36 -6.75
N PHE A 49 11.39 1.94 -5.64
CA PHE A 49 11.69 3.32 -5.29
C PHE A 49 11.61 3.59 -3.79
N SER A 50 12.33 4.61 -3.35
CA SER A 50 12.09 5.24 -2.04
C SER A 50 10.88 6.16 -2.13
N TYR A 51 10.10 6.27 -1.05
CA TYR A 51 8.86 7.04 -1.03
C TYR A 51 9.12 8.52 -1.33
N THR A 52 8.88 8.89 -2.59
CA THR A 52 9.05 10.24 -3.13
C THR A 52 8.01 11.20 -2.53
N PRO A 53 8.24 12.52 -2.59
CA PRO A 53 7.22 13.49 -2.21
C PRO A 53 5.90 13.26 -2.97
N GLY A 54 5.96 13.04 -4.29
CA GLY A 54 4.76 12.78 -5.10
C GLY A 54 3.99 11.52 -4.68
N PHE A 55 4.69 10.43 -4.36
CA PHE A 55 4.08 9.21 -3.83
C PHE A 55 3.37 9.46 -2.49
N ARG A 56 4.04 10.16 -1.58
CA ARG A 56 3.50 10.50 -0.26
C ARG A 56 2.27 11.38 -0.38
N ASP A 57 2.36 12.46 -1.15
CA ASP A 57 1.25 13.38 -1.40
C ASP A 57 0.05 12.66 -2.00
N ASN A 58 0.30 11.74 -2.93
CA ASN A 58 -0.77 10.93 -3.54
C ASN A 58 -1.48 10.06 -2.50
N LEU A 59 -0.75 9.39 -1.60
CA LEU A 59 -1.36 8.61 -0.52
C LEU A 59 -2.08 9.49 0.51
N LEU A 60 -1.47 10.61 0.91
CA LEU A 60 -2.06 11.58 1.85
C LEU A 60 -3.33 12.23 1.30
N SER A 61 -3.45 12.37 -0.02
CA SER A 61 -4.64 12.98 -0.63
C SER A 61 -5.88 12.08 -0.59
N LEU A 62 -5.72 10.76 -0.42
CA LEU A 62 -6.84 9.81 -0.50
C LEU A 62 -7.77 9.98 0.72
N PRO A 63 -9.05 10.36 0.53
CA PRO A 63 -10.01 10.34 1.63
C PRO A 63 -10.29 8.88 2.02
N THR A 64 -10.23 8.56 3.30
CA THR A 64 -10.46 7.21 3.81
C THR A 64 -11.32 7.22 5.08
N ASP A 65 -11.61 6.03 5.59
CA ASP A 65 -12.29 5.81 6.87
C ASP A 65 -11.57 4.70 7.65
N SER A 66 -12.08 4.36 8.83
CA SER A 66 -11.49 3.31 9.70
C SER A 66 -11.45 1.91 9.09
N LYS A 67 -12.07 1.69 7.91
CA LYS A 67 -12.02 0.44 7.15
C LYS A 67 -10.99 0.48 6.02
N GLY A 68 -10.30 1.61 5.85
CA GLY A 68 -9.27 1.83 4.85
C GLY A 68 -8.05 0.96 5.09
N ILE A 69 -7.64 0.23 4.05
CA ILE A 69 -6.42 -0.59 4.07
C ILE A 69 -5.56 -0.36 2.83
N VAL A 70 -4.27 -0.57 3.02
CA VAL A 70 -3.32 -0.80 1.94
C VAL A 70 -2.92 -2.27 1.93
N LEU A 71 -3.00 -2.88 0.75
CA LEU A 71 -2.51 -4.22 0.48
C LEU A 71 -1.30 -4.11 -0.45
N ARG A 72 -0.17 -4.66 0.00
CA ARG A 72 1.09 -4.67 -0.75
C ARG A 72 1.75 -6.04 -0.65
N THR A 73 2.65 -6.30 -1.59
CA THR A 73 3.57 -7.42 -1.53
C THR A 73 5.00 -6.92 -1.45
N MET A 74 5.87 -7.72 -0.87
CA MET A 74 7.31 -7.51 -0.85
C MET A 74 7.96 -8.70 -1.54
N GLN A 75 8.88 -8.43 -2.46
CA GLN A 75 9.72 -9.46 -3.05
C GLN A 75 11.11 -9.43 -2.43
N ASN A 76 11.67 -8.23 -2.25
CA ASN A 76 12.99 -8.03 -1.67
C ASN A 76 13.06 -8.60 -0.24
N GLY A 77 14.07 -9.41 0.06
CA GLY A 77 14.23 -10.05 1.38
C GLY A 77 13.24 -11.18 1.68
N THR A 78 12.33 -11.53 0.74
CA THR A 78 11.28 -12.53 1.03
C THR A 78 11.86 -13.93 1.20
N LYS A 79 12.90 -14.28 0.45
CA LYS A 79 13.56 -15.58 0.58
C LYS A 79 14.27 -15.71 1.92
N GLU A 80 14.86 -14.61 2.39
CA GLU A 80 15.79 -14.57 3.49
C GLU A 80 15.12 -14.29 4.84
N GLU A 81 14.07 -13.45 4.86
CA GLU A 81 13.53 -12.87 6.09
C GLU A 81 12.00 -13.02 6.23
N TYR A 82 11.24 -12.72 5.18
CA TYR A 82 9.79 -12.57 5.31
C TYR A 82 9.01 -13.87 5.08
N GLY A 83 9.54 -14.77 4.25
CA GLY A 83 8.85 -15.96 3.76
C GLY A 83 7.68 -15.65 2.82
N SER A 84 7.29 -16.65 2.03
CA SER A 84 6.09 -16.63 1.18
C SER A 84 5.06 -17.65 1.67
N PRO A 85 3.76 -17.44 1.39
CA PRO A 85 2.73 -18.36 1.83
C PRO A 85 2.79 -19.69 1.07
N ASP A 86 2.25 -20.74 1.69
CA ASP A 86 2.08 -22.02 1.01
C ASP A 86 1.10 -21.85 -0.16
N GLY A 87 1.43 -22.46 -1.31
CA GLY A 87 0.65 -22.29 -2.54
C GLY A 87 0.99 -21.04 -3.36
N GLU A 88 1.99 -20.25 -2.95
CA GLU A 88 2.58 -19.22 -3.82
C GLU A 88 2.99 -19.83 -5.16
N LYS A 89 2.70 -19.13 -6.27
CA LYS A 89 2.78 -19.72 -7.61
C LYS A 89 4.22 -19.95 -8.06
N ILE A 90 5.12 -19.04 -7.66
CA ILE A 90 6.53 -19.08 -8.06
C ILE A 90 7.42 -18.81 -6.83
N PRO A 91 7.38 -19.70 -5.82
CA PRO A 91 7.99 -19.44 -4.51
C PRO A 91 9.53 -19.48 -4.55
N VAL A 92 10.12 -20.06 -5.59
CA VAL A 92 11.57 -20.16 -5.75
C VAL A 92 12.12 -18.95 -6.48
N ASP A 93 11.53 -18.56 -7.62
CA ASP A 93 12.09 -17.46 -8.41
C ASP A 93 11.61 -16.10 -7.94
N TYR A 94 10.32 -15.97 -7.62
CA TYR A 94 9.65 -14.71 -7.29
C TYR A 94 8.73 -14.86 -6.05
N PRO A 95 9.27 -15.24 -4.88
CA PRO A 95 8.44 -15.33 -3.69
C PRO A 95 7.94 -13.96 -3.27
N LEU A 96 6.68 -13.92 -2.83
CA LEU A 96 6.04 -12.72 -2.35
C LEU A 96 5.61 -12.89 -0.89
N HIS A 97 5.97 -11.90 -0.08
CA HIS A 97 5.39 -11.72 1.24
C HIS A 97 4.24 -10.72 1.16
N TYR A 98 3.12 -11.01 1.80
CA TYR A 98 1.93 -10.18 1.79
C TYR A 98 1.85 -9.35 3.06
N ASN A 99 1.49 -8.07 2.91
CA ASN A 99 1.33 -7.16 4.02
C ASN A 99 0.06 -6.33 3.90
N VAL A 100 -0.64 -6.18 5.03
CA VAL A 100 -1.80 -5.30 5.17
C VAL A 100 -1.52 -4.23 6.23
N GLN A 101 -1.97 -3.01 5.98
CA GLN A 101 -1.84 -1.89 6.92
C GLN A 101 -3.07 -1.01 6.81
N SER A 102 -3.48 -0.35 7.90
CA SER A 102 -4.50 0.71 7.82
C SER A 102 -4.01 1.81 6.87
N LEU A 103 -4.88 2.34 6.03
CA LEU A 103 -4.54 3.48 5.17
C LEU A 103 -4.25 4.74 6.00
N GLU A 104 -5.02 4.98 7.06
CA GLU A 104 -4.76 6.08 8.00
C GLU A 104 -3.38 5.93 8.65
N ASN A 105 -3.04 4.71 9.09
CA ASN A 105 -1.71 4.44 9.65
C ASN A 105 -0.60 4.68 8.62
N LEU A 106 -0.75 4.22 7.37
CA LEU A 106 0.24 4.50 6.33
C LEU A 106 0.37 6.01 6.07
N GLN A 107 -0.74 6.76 6.08
CA GLN A 107 -0.72 8.21 5.93
C GLN A 107 0.08 8.87 7.05
N GLU A 108 -0.01 8.42 8.30
CA GLU A 108 0.86 8.89 9.39
C GLU A 108 2.35 8.64 9.09
N TRP A 109 2.70 7.46 8.56
CA TRP A 109 4.07 7.17 8.14
C TRP A 109 4.55 8.09 7.01
N MET A 110 3.68 8.50 6.08
CA MET A 110 4.04 9.41 4.99
C MET A 110 4.35 10.84 5.47
N LEU A 111 3.82 11.25 6.61
CA LEU A 111 4.07 12.55 7.24
C LEU A 111 5.47 12.68 7.83
N LEU A 112 6.18 11.57 8.06
CA LEU A 112 7.54 11.60 8.60
C LEU A 112 8.50 12.32 7.65
N PRO A 113 9.33 13.26 8.13
CA PRO A 113 10.37 13.85 7.30
C PRO A 113 11.47 12.83 6.97
N GLY A 114 12.20 13.06 5.89
CA GLY A 114 13.40 12.29 5.56
C GLY A 114 13.14 11.02 4.75
N HIS A 115 14.15 10.15 4.71
CA HIS A 115 14.18 8.98 3.85
C HIS A 115 13.27 7.86 4.40
N LEU A 116 12.34 7.39 3.58
CA LEU A 116 11.48 6.26 3.89
C LEU A 116 11.31 5.41 2.63
N HIS A 117 11.29 4.10 2.79
CA HIS A 117 10.97 3.13 1.74
C HIS A 117 10.35 1.90 2.39
N LYS A 118 9.77 1.01 1.58
CA LYS A 118 9.06 -0.17 2.08
C LYS A 118 9.90 -1.04 3.01
N GLY A 119 11.20 -1.18 2.74
CA GLY A 119 12.12 -1.95 3.59
C GLY A 119 12.16 -1.46 5.04
N ILE A 120 12.28 -0.14 5.26
CA ILE A 120 12.22 0.45 6.62
C ILE A 120 10.85 0.20 7.25
N LEU A 121 9.77 0.46 6.51
CA LEU A 121 8.40 0.26 7.01
C LEU A 121 8.16 -1.19 7.46
N MET A 122 8.66 -2.16 6.69
CA MET A 122 8.48 -3.59 6.91
C MET A 122 9.31 -4.15 8.08
N GLN A 123 10.26 -3.38 8.63
CA GLN A 123 10.94 -3.73 9.89
C GLN A 123 9.96 -3.70 11.09
N PHE A 124 8.89 -2.89 11.00
CA PHE A 124 7.90 -2.74 12.07
C PHE A 124 6.67 -3.64 11.88
N ARG A 125 6.76 -4.64 10.99
CA ARG A 125 5.67 -5.58 10.75
C ARG A 125 5.49 -6.53 11.95
N THR A 126 4.25 -6.95 12.18
CA THR A 126 3.92 -8.11 12.99
C THR A 126 3.55 -9.27 12.07
N PRO A 127 4.29 -10.40 12.08
CA PRO A 127 3.87 -11.61 11.37
C PRO A 127 2.51 -12.11 11.87
N ILE A 128 1.63 -12.51 10.96
CA ILE A 128 0.36 -13.17 11.30
C ILE A 128 0.50 -14.68 11.12
N GLN A 129 1.05 -15.08 9.98
CA GLN A 129 1.35 -16.46 9.61
C GLN A 129 2.42 -16.44 8.52
N LYS A 130 2.91 -17.61 8.11
CA LYS A 130 3.93 -17.73 7.06
C LYS A 130 3.53 -16.93 5.81
N GLY A 131 4.38 -15.98 5.39
CA GLY A 131 4.15 -15.16 4.21
C GLY A 131 3.14 -14.03 4.36
N PHE A 132 2.60 -13.79 5.56
CA PHE A 132 1.63 -12.72 5.81
C PHE A 132 1.99 -11.92 7.06
N SER A 133 1.92 -10.60 6.96
CA SER A 133 2.13 -9.69 8.08
C SER A 133 1.18 -8.50 8.05
N VAL A 134 1.18 -7.76 9.14
CA VAL A 134 0.53 -6.46 9.26
C VAL A 134 1.47 -5.42 9.84
N VAL A 135 1.31 -4.16 9.45
CA VAL A 135 1.88 -3.04 10.20
C VAL A 135 0.75 -2.39 10.99
N LYS A 136 0.90 -2.36 12.32
CA LYS A 136 -0.10 -1.79 13.24
C LYS A 136 0.42 -0.56 13.97
N SER A 137 1.71 -0.52 14.28
CA SER A 137 2.32 0.58 15.00
C SER A 137 2.42 1.83 14.11
N GLY A 138 2.12 2.97 14.72
CA GLY A 138 2.40 4.27 14.11
C GLY A 138 3.88 4.62 14.21
N PRO A 139 4.34 5.63 13.46
CA PRO A 139 5.74 6.04 13.49
C PRO A 139 6.23 6.46 14.88
N ALA A 140 5.38 7.11 15.69
CA ALA A 140 5.73 7.54 17.04
C ALA A 140 5.95 6.40 18.05
N GLU A 141 5.36 5.23 17.81
CA GLU A 141 5.56 4.04 18.63
C GLU A 141 6.82 3.30 18.17
N SER A 142 7.01 3.19 16.86
CA SER A 142 8.09 2.43 16.23
C SER A 142 9.48 3.07 16.34
N LEU A 143 9.56 4.41 16.44
CA LEU A 143 10.83 5.16 16.41
C LEU A 143 11.31 5.62 17.81
N LYS A 144 10.74 5.06 18.88
CA LYS A 144 11.25 5.25 20.25
C LYS A 144 12.43 4.34 20.53
#